data_AF-A0A6F8YQR5-F1
#
_entry.id   AF-A0A6F8YQR5-F1
#
_cell.length_a   1.000
_cell.length_b   1.000
_cell.length_c   1.000
_cell.angle_alpha   90.00
_cell.angle_beta   90.00
_cell.angle_gamma   90.00
#
_symmetry.space_group_name_H-M   'P 1'
#
loop_
_entity.id
_entity.type
_entity.pdbx_description
1 polymer ?
#
loop_
_entity_poly.entity_id
_entity_poly.type
_entity_poly.pdbx_seq_one_letter_code
_entity_poly.pdbx_strand_id
1 'polypeptide(L)'
;MSVLPSHRRLVAFGLAGALTVPIGLTAPAAAGGHRPRPSTATGAGVADPAVSGPVADTSAVGDPAHGYPFLATDVDLAAAGYVEREYLISGTATRYATSGTGTATVTSAGHPYSTRIVVRRPASAKKFNGVVVAEWYNVSNQWDQEVDWFQSHEHLIQEGYAWVGVSAQRAGLHSATGLKAWSPARYGALDLTAGGTILDDTLSYDVFSQAVKAVRRPAGVDPLGTLPPPSYVIATGHSQSAGRLANYYNGIQPLSNVLDAVVLHGGGGVLRTDLSTPVFRINSEGDVATGILPAAARA
;
A
#
# COMPACT_ATOMS: atom_id res chain seq x y z
N MET A 1 -35.36 60.76 -13.63
CA MET A 1 -36.04 59.93 -14.65
C MET A 1 -35.25 60.04 -15.96
N SER A 2 -35.19 58.92 -16.67
CA SER A 2 -34.66 58.70 -18.02
C SER A 2 -33.20 58.26 -18.16
N VAL A 3 -33.10 57.00 -18.57
CA VAL A 3 -31.96 56.18 -18.97
C VAL A 3 -31.62 56.45 -20.44
N LEU A 4 -30.34 56.33 -20.84
CA LEU A 4 -29.93 56.19 -22.24
C LEU A 4 -28.98 54.96 -22.40
N PRO A 5 -29.12 54.16 -23.47
CA PRO A 5 -28.43 52.87 -23.63
C PRO A 5 -27.16 52.99 -24.49
N SER A 6 -26.25 52.01 -24.37
CA SER A 6 -25.20 51.76 -25.36
C SER A 6 -25.14 50.29 -25.77
N HIS A 7 -25.12 50.07 -27.08
CA HIS A 7 -25.31 48.79 -27.74
C HIS A 7 -24.06 47.89 -27.70
N ARG A 8 -24.27 46.60 -27.38
CA ARG A 8 -23.29 45.51 -27.53
C ARG A 8 -23.21 45.06 -29.00
N ARG A 9 -21.99 44.86 -29.50
CA ARG A 9 -21.73 44.20 -30.80
C ARG A 9 -21.63 42.68 -30.60
N LEU A 10 -22.35 41.95 -31.44
CA LEU A 10 -22.31 40.50 -31.62
C LEU A 10 -21.20 40.12 -32.62
N VAL A 11 -20.51 39.00 -32.37
CA VAL A 11 -19.81 38.23 -33.41
C VAL A 11 -20.27 36.78 -33.27
N ALA A 12 -20.86 36.27 -34.35
CA ALA A 12 -21.36 34.91 -34.48
C ALA A 12 -20.25 33.95 -34.91
N PHE A 13 -20.17 32.78 -34.28
CA PHE A 13 -19.34 31.65 -34.73
C PHE A 13 -20.14 30.81 -35.73
N GLY A 14 -19.59 30.64 -36.93
CA GLY A 14 -20.15 29.79 -37.99
C GLY A 14 -19.90 28.30 -37.72
N LEU A 15 -20.90 27.47 -38.02
CA LEU A 15 -20.79 26.02 -38.06
C LEU A 15 -19.94 25.59 -39.26
N ALA A 16 -18.92 24.76 -39.02
CA ALA A 16 -18.22 23.99 -40.05
C ALA A 16 -18.60 22.51 -39.91
N GLY A 17 -18.92 21.87 -41.05
CA GLY A 17 -19.54 20.56 -41.14
C GLY A 17 -18.66 19.39 -40.70
N ALA A 18 -19.31 18.35 -40.18
CA ALA A 18 -18.70 17.10 -39.76
C ALA A 18 -18.40 16.20 -40.99
N LEU A 19 -17.13 15.88 -41.19
CA LEU A 19 -16.69 14.77 -42.05
C LEU A 19 -16.76 13.47 -41.23
N THR A 20 -17.65 12.57 -41.62
CA THR A 20 -17.73 11.21 -41.08
C THR A 20 -16.73 10.30 -41.78
N VAL A 21 -15.62 9.97 -41.11
CA VAL A 21 -14.73 8.88 -41.52
C VAL A 21 -15.24 7.60 -40.85
N PRO A 22 -15.56 6.52 -41.59
CA PRO A 22 -15.94 5.26 -40.98
C PRO A 22 -14.71 4.64 -40.32
N ILE A 23 -14.64 4.74 -38.98
CA ILE A 23 -13.69 3.96 -38.19
C ILE A 23 -14.18 2.52 -38.22
N GLY A 24 -13.53 1.69 -39.03
CA GLY A 24 -13.68 0.25 -38.92
C GLY A 24 -13.23 -0.19 -37.54
N LEU A 25 -14.18 -0.46 -36.65
CA LEU A 25 -13.94 -1.11 -35.36
C LEU A 25 -13.59 -2.57 -35.65
N THR A 26 -12.34 -2.83 -36.04
CA THR A 26 -11.75 -4.14 -35.77
C THR A 26 -11.61 -4.23 -34.26
N ALA A 27 -12.49 -4.99 -33.62
CA ALA A 27 -12.30 -5.40 -32.24
C ALA A 27 -10.86 -5.92 -32.11
N PRO A 28 -10.06 -5.45 -31.13
CA PRO A 28 -8.76 -6.06 -30.89
C PRO A 28 -9.01 -7.55 -30.66
N ALA A 29 -8.32 -8.39 -31.42
CA ALA A 29 -8.32 -9.83 -31.20
C ALA A 29 -8.07 -10.05 -29.71
N ALA A 30 -8.96 -10.80 -29.05
CA ALA A 30 -8.84 -11.15 -27.64
C ALA A 30 -7.39 -11.60 -27.41
N ALA A 31 -6.62 -10.78 -26.70
CA ALA A 31 -5.24 -11.11 -26.35
C ALA A 31 -5.32 -12.46 -25.64
N GLY A 32 -4.78 -13.49 -26.29
CA GLY A 32 -4.82 -14.86 -25.76
C GLY A 32 -4.38 -14.81 -24.30
N GLY A 33 -5.27 -15.29 -23.41
CA GLY A 33 -5.08 -15.21 -21.97
C GLY A 33 -3.71 -15.75 -21.60
N HIS A 34 -2.78 -14.85 -21.26
CA HIS A 34 -1.48 -15.24 -20.77
C HIS A 34 -1.74 -16.06 -19.50
N ARG A 35 -1.30 -17.32 -19.50
CA ARG A 35 -1.42 -18.17 -18.32
C ARG A 35 -0.77 -17.42 -17.14
N PRO A 36 -1.45 -17.31 -15.98
CA PRO A 36 -0.88 -16.63 -14.83
C PRO A 36 0.51 -17.18 -14.52
N ARG A 37 1.51 -16.30 -14.44
CA ARG A 37 2.90 -16.70 -14.17
C ARG A 37 2.95 -17.29 -12.75
N PRO A 38 3.47 -18.51 -12.54
CA PRO A 38 3.65 -19.03 -11.18
C PRO A 38 4.47 -18.07 -10.33
N SER A 39 4.03 -17.88 -9.09
CA SER A 39 4.80 -17.12 -8.11
C SER A 39 6.18 -17.73 -7.91
N THR A 40 7.20 -16.87 -7.87
CA THR A 40 8.57 -17.23 -7.50
C THR A 40 8.98 -16.67 -6.13
N ALA A 41 8.07 -15.96 -5.47
CA ALA A 41 8.32 -15.35 -4.18
C ALA A 41 8.21 -16.40 -3.06
N THR A 42 9.28 -16.51 -2.28
CA THR A 42 9.44 -17.52 -1.24
C THR A 42 9.44 -16.91 0.16
N GLY A 43 9.92 -15.68 0.32
CA GLY A 43 10.12 -15.05 1.62
C GLY A 43 11.13 -15.76 2.52
N ALA A 44 11.96 -16.66 1.98
CA ALA A 44 12.80 -17.55 2.78
C ALA A 44 13.86 -16.82 3.62
N GLY A 45 14.35 -15.68 3.13
CA GLY A 45 15.32 -14.83 3.83
C GLY A 45 14.71 -13.85 4.84
N VAL A 46 13.39 -13.83 4.98
CA VAL A 46 12.68 -12.94 5.91
C VAL A 46 12.37 -13.72 7.19
N ALA A 47 12.57 -13.13 8.37
CA ALA A 47 12.20 -13.79 9.63
C ALA A 47 10.68 -13.96 9.76
N ASP A 48 10.23 -15.00 10.47
CA ASP A 48 8.81 -15.14 10.81
C ASP A 48 8.49 -14.22 12.01
N PRO A 49 7.60 -13.23 11.86
CA PRO A 49 7.17 -12.46 13.01
C PRO A 49 6.15 -13.22 13.83
N ALA A 50 6.02 -12.87 15.11
CA ALA A 50 4.88 -13.24 15.92
C ALA A 50 3.67 -12.39 15.52
N VAL A 51 2.52 -13.04 15.34
CA VAL A 51 1.24 -12.39 15.06
C VAL A 51 0.31 -12.64 16.24
N SER A 52 -0.35 -11.58 16.72
CA SER A 52 -1.39 -11.66 17.74
C SER A 52 -2.64 -10.90 17.31
N GLY A 53 -3.79 -11.39 17.76
CA GLY A 53 -5.09 -10.85 17.39
C GLY A 53 -6.05 -11.92 16.84
N PRO A 54 -7.17 -11.50 16.25
CA PRO A 54 -7.52 -10.10 15.96
C PRO A 54 -7.69 -9.26 17.23
N VAL A 55 -7.27 -7.99 17.18
CA VAL A 55 -7.49 -7.04 18.27
C VAL A 55 -8.99 -6.73 18.33
N ALA A 56 -9.60 -6.93 19.50
CA ALA A 56 -11.03 -6.71 19.67
C ALA A 56 -11.35 -5.21 19.70
N ASP A 57 -12.50 -4.85 19.13
CA ASP A 57 -13.04 -3.50 19.28
C ASP A 57 -13.71 -3.38 20.65
N THR A 58 -13.40 -2.30 21.35
CA THR A 58 -13.92 -1.98 22.69
C THR A 58 -14.91 -0.81 22.67
N SER A 59 -15.06 -0.15 21.53
CA SER A 59 -16.05 0.90 21.29
C SER A 59 -16.48 0.89 19.81
N ALA A 60 -17.61 1.54 19.50
CA ALA A 60 -18.05 1.70 18.11
C ALA A 60 -17.12 2.65 17.33
N VAL A 61 -17.10 2.52 16.00
CA VAL A 61 -16.40 3.47 15.11
C VAL A 61 -16.98 4.87 15.30
N GLY A 62 -16.11 5.86 15.47
CA GLY A 62 -16.47 7.26 15.77
C GLY A 62 -16.56 7.58 17.26
N ASP A 63 -16.49 6.59 18.15
CA ASP A 63 -16.48 6.82 19.60
C ASP A 63 -15.18 7.54 20.03
N PRO A 64 -15.25 8.60 20.88
CA PRO A 64 -14.09 9.36 21.32
C PRO A 64 -13.07 8.55 22.14
N ALA A 65 -13.42 7.35 22.63
CA ALA A 65 -12.48 6.44 23.27
C ALA A 65 -11.51 5.77 22.29
N HIS A 66 -11.78 5.84 20.97
CA HIS A 66 -10.93 5.26 19.92
C HIS A 66 -10.59 3.78 20.18
N GLY A 67 -11.61 3.01 20.56
CA GLY A 67 -11.56 1.58 20.83
C GLY A 67 -11.71 0.69 19.59
N TYR A 68 -11.35 1.17 18.41
CA TYR A 68 -11.44 0.50 17.11
C TYR A 68 -10.16 0.79 16.30
N PRO A 69 -9.91 0.17 15.12
CA PRO A 69 -8.71 0.45 14.35
C PRO A 69 -8.64 1.92 13.91
N PHE A 70 -7.45 2.52 13.99
CA PHE A 70 -7.22 3.81 13.35
C PHE A 70 -7.39 3.67 11.83
N LEU A 71 -8.22 4.54 11.25
CA LEU A 71 -8.76 4.43 9.89
C LEU A 71 -9.64 3.17 9.67
N ALA A 72 -10.44 2.77 10.66
CA ALA A 72 -11.52 1.82 10.40
C ALA A 72 -12.38 2.32 9.24
N THR A 73 -12.63 1.45 8.25
CA THR A 73 -13.27 1.88 7.01
C THR A 73 -14.73 2.31 7.23
N ASP A 74 -15.15 3.33 6.48
CA ASP A 74 -16.53 3.78 6.36
C ASP A 74 -17.36 2.95 5.36
N VAL A 75 -16.71 2.05 4.62
CA VAL A 75 -17.36 1.12 3.69
C VAL A 75 -18.13 0.05 4.48
N ASP A 76 -19.38 -0.23 4.08
CA ASP A 76 -20.15 -1.36 4.60
C ASP A 76 -19.60 -2.69 4.08
N LEU A 77 -18.50 -3.14 4.70
CA LEU A 77 -17.85 -4.40 4.35
C LEU A 77 -18.77 -5.60 4.56
N ALA A 78 -19.64 -5.58 5.58
CA ALA A 78 -20.54 -6.69 5.85
C ALA A 78 -21.53 -6.89 4.70
N ALA A 79 -22.12 -5.82 4.17
CA ALA A 79 -22.97 -5.85 2.98
C ALA A 79 -22.21 -6.33 1.73
N ALA A 80 -20.94 -5.99 1.60
CA ALA A 80 -20.06 -6.48 0.53
C ALA A 80 -19.62 -7.95 0.71
N GLY A 81 -19.83 -8.54 1.89
CA GLY A 81 -19.33 -9.88 2.25
C GLY A 81 -17.83 -9.90 2.53
N TYR A 82 -17.31 -8.82 3.10
CA TYR A 82 -15.95 -8.59 3.56
C TYR A 82 -15.90 -8.43 5.08
N VAL A 83 -14.69 -8.52 5.64
CA VAL A 83 -14.41 -8.21 7.06
C VAL A 83 -13.14 -7.38 7.16
N GLU A 84 -13.10 -6.48 8.14
CA GLU A 84 -11.90 -5.79 8.61
C GLU A 84 -11.42 -6.42 9.93
N ARG A 85 -10.12 -6.69 10.04
CA ARG A 85 -9.48 -7.20 11.26
C ARG A 85 -8.12 -6.55 11.45
N GLU A 86 -7.84 -6.10 12.66
CA GLU A 86 -6.54 -5.57 13.05
C GLU A 86 -5.73 -6.66 13.78
N TYR A 87 -4.45 -6.76 13.47
CA TYR A 87 -3.52 -7.68 14.12
C TYR A 87 -2.27 -6.93 14.53
N LEU A 88 -1.66 -7.36 15.64
CA LEU A 88 -0.35 -6.86 16.05
C LEU A 88 0.73 -7.83 15.58
N ILE A 89 1.81 -7.28 15.05
CA ILE A 89 2.97 -8.03 14.56
C ILE A 89 4.19 -7.60 15.36
N SER A 90 4.97 -8.55 15.86
CA SER A 90 6.23 -8.29 16.56
C SER A 90 7.33 -9.26 16.16
N GLY A 91 8.58 -8.85 16.35
CA GLY A 91 9.74 -9.64 15.98
C GLY A 91 11.02 -8.87 16.19
N THR A 92 12.09 -9.30 15.53
CA THR A 92 13.34 -8.54 15.43
C THR A 92 13.61 -8.18 13.98
N ALA A 93 13.92 -6.92 13.72
CA ALA A 93 14.14 -6.38 12.38
C ALA A 93 15.63 -6.11 12.10
N THR A 94 15.96 -6.23 10.82
CA THR A 94 17.27 -5.89 10.24
C THR A 94 17.23 -4.48 9.65
N ARG A 95 18.30 -3.72 9.87
CA ARG A 95 18.52 -2.42 9.22
C ARG A 95 19.39 -2.60 7.98
N TYR A 96 19.02 -1.88 6.93
CA TYR A 96 19.71 -1.94 5.64
C TYR A 96 20.16 -0.55 5.21
N ALA A 97 21.34 -0.47 4.61
CA ALA A 97 21.78 0.67 3.82
C ALA A 97 21.41 0.43 2.35
N THR A 98 20.52 1.26 1.82
CA THR A 98 20.15 1.29 0.40
C THR A 98 21.04 2.27 -0.35
N SER A 99 21.54 1.89 -1.53
CA SER A 99 22.37 2.76 -2.37
C SER A 99 21.89 2.74 -3.81
N GLY A 100 21.12 3.77 -4.20
CA GLY A 100 20.54 3.91 -5.53
C GLY A 100 19.74 2.66 -5.95
N THR A 101 20.15 2.05 -7.06
CA THR A 101 19.55 0.84 -7.63
C THR A 101 20.24 -0.46 -7.19
N GLY A 102 21.28 -0.38 -6.36
CA GLY A 102 22.04 -1.53 -5.90
C GLY A 102 21.32 -2.34 -4.81
N THR A 103 21.69 -3.63 -4.70
CA THR A 103 21.28 -4.48 -3.59
C THR A 103 21.75 -3.87 -2.26
N ALA A 104 20.87 -3.83 -1.27
CA ALA A 104 21.17 -3.21 0.02
C ALA A 104 22.16 -4.04 0.84
N THR A 105 22.86 -3.39 1.77
CA THR A 105 23.76 -4.06 2.72
C THR A 105 23.19 -4.00 4.13
N VAL A 106 23.36 -5.07 4.90
CA VAL A 106 22.97 -5.11 6.31
C VAL A 106 23.89 -4.18 7.10
N THR A 107 23.31 -3.27 7.89
CA THR A 107 24.07 -2.39 8.79
C THR A 107 24.02 -2.86 10.24
N SER A 108 22.90 -3.46 10.66
CA SER A 108 22.73 -4.09 11.97
C SER A 108 21.46 -4.94 11.98
N ALA A 109 21.34 -5.89 12.91
CA ALA A 109 20.21 -6.81 13.01
C ALA A 109 19.83 -7.06 14.48
N GLY A 110 18.70 -7.74 14.70
CA GLY A 110 18.24 -8.12 16.04
C GLY A 110 17.48 -7.04 16.79
N HIS A 111 16.96 -6.02 16.09
CA HIS A 111 16.27 -4.89 16.72
C HIS A 111 14.81 -5.23 17.01
N PRO A 112 14.37 -5.30 18.27
CA PRO A 112 12.99 -5.64 18.57
C PRO A 112 12.03 -4.58 18.02
N TYR A 113 10.90 -5.04 17.49
CA TYR A 113 9.81 -4.17 17.08
C TYR A 113 8.46 -4.79 17.41
N SER A 114 7.45 -3.94 17.52
CA SER A 114 6.04 -4.30 17.51
C SER A 114 5.23 -3.21 16.80
N THR A 115 4.35 -3.63 15.91
CA THR A 115 3.48 -2.74 15.11
C THR A 115 2.15 -3.45 14.81
N ARG A 116 1.35 -2.90 13.90
CA ARG A 116 0.08 -3.48 13.45
C ARG A 116 0.02 -3.69 11.94
N ILE A 117 -0.91 -4.56 11.54
CA ILE A 117 -1.51 -4.59 10.20
C ILE A 117 -3.03 -4.51 10.32
N VAL A 118 -3.68 -3.93 9.31
CA VAL A 118 -5.14 -3.99 9.13
C VAL A 118 -5.43 -4.82 7.88
N VAL A 119 -6.26 -5.84 8.02
CA VAL A 119 -6.62 -6.76 6.94
C VAL A 119 -8.08 -6.57 6.59
N ARG A 120 -8.35 -6.21 5.34
CA ARG A 120 -9.69 -6.18 4.74
C ARG A 120 -9.79 -7.25 3.69
N ARG A 121 -10.68 -8.23 3.87
CA ARG A 121 -10.70 -9.43 3.02
C ARG A 121 -12.11 -9.99 2.85
N PRO A 122 -12.35 -10.80 1.79
CA PRO A 122 -13.59 -11.56 1.66
C PRO A 122 -13.86 -12.39 2.92
N ALA A 123 -15.11 -12.42 3.37
CA ALA A 123 -15.54 -13.27 4.47
C ALA A 123 -15.51 -14.76 4.09
N SER A 124 -15.64 -15.07 2.80
CA SER A 124 -15.71 -16.42 2.24
C SER A 124 -14.59 -16.68 1.24
N ALA A 125 -13.93 -17.83 1.36
CA ALA A 125 -12.90 -18.28 0.43
C ALA A 125 -13.38 -18.34 -1.04
N LYS A 126 -14.68 -18.55 -1.28
CA LYS A 126 -15.25 -18.60 -2.63
C LYS A 126 -15.21 -17.25 -3.36
N LYS A 127 -15.10 -16.14 -2.62
CA LYS A 127 -15.00 -14.79 -3.17
C LYS A 127 -13.56 -14.28 -3.26
N PHE A 128 -12.58 -15.02 -2.75
CA PHE A 128 -11.18 -14.60 -2.79
C PHE A 128 -10.53 -14.96 -4.12
N ASN A 129 -9.94 -13.97 -4.77
CA ASN A 129 -9.30 -14.15 -6.08
C ASN A 129 -7.85 -14.65 -6.01
N GLY A 130 -7.33 -14.89 -4.82
CA GLY A 130 -5.96 -15.37 -4.62
C GLY A 130 -4.90 -14.25 -4.54
N VAL A 131 -5.29 -12.97 -4.55
CA VAL A 131 -4.35 -11.84 -4.54
C VAL A 131 -4.50 -11.01 -3.27
N VAL A 132 -3.36 -10.76 -2.62
CA VAL A 132 -3.23 -9.79 -1.54
C VAL A 132 -2.57 -8.52 -2.08
N VAL A 133 -3.18 -7.37 -1.81
CA VAL A 133 -2.57 -6.05 -1.97
C VAL A 133 -2.03 -5.60 -0.61
N ALA A 134 -0.71 -5.54 -0.47
CA ALA A 134 -0.03 -5.10 0.74
C ALA A 134 0.35 -3.61 0.59
N GLU A 135 -0.43 -2.73 1.20
CA GLU A 135 -0.19 -1.29 1.17
C GLU A 135 0.76 -0.89 2.29
N TRP A 136 1.90 -0.35 1.91
CA TRP A 136 2.77 0.37 2.83
C TRP A 136 2.12 1.73 3.12
N TYR A 137 1.63 1.94 4.35
CA TYR A 137 0.97 3.20 4.69
C TYR A 137 1.87 4.42 4.48
N ASN A 138 1.31 5.44 3.84
CA ASN A 138 1.98 6.72 3.74
C ASN A 138 1.96 7.43 5.09
N VAL A 139 3.06 8.08 5.48
CA VAL A 139 3.18 8.81 6.75
C VAL A 139 3.71 10.23 6.57
N SER A 140 3.51 10.84 5.39
CA SER A 140 3.94 12.21 5.10
C SER A 140 3.33 13.21 6.08
N ASN A 141 2.08 12.98 6.49
CA ASN A 141 1.39 13.79 7.49
C ASN A 141 1.65 13.34 8.94
N GLN A 142 2.66 12.49 9.17
CA GLN A 142 3.05 11.93 10.48
C GLN A 142 2.01 10.97 11.10
N TRP A 143 1.08 10.42 10.32
CA TRP A 143 0.15 9.37 10.73
C TRP A 143 -0.06 8.41 9.56
N ASP A 144 -0.52 7.18 9.82
CA ASP A 144 -0.77 6.17 8.77
C ASP A 144 -1.86 6.62 7.80
N GLN A 145 -1.61 6.58 6.49
CA GLN A 145 -2.58 6.92 5.45
C GLN A 145 -2.75 5.78 4.45
N GLU A 146 -4.00 5.36 4.24
CA GLU A 146 -4.41 4.26 3.35
C GLU A 146 -4.89 4.75 1.98
N VAL A 147 -4.01 5.44 1.26
CA VAL A 147 -4.38 6.13 0.02
C VAL A 147 -4.90 5.16 -1.05
N ASP A 148 -4.28 4.00 -1.21
CA ASP A 148 -4.64 3.08 -2.28
C ASP A 148 -5.93 2.32 -1.96
N TRP A 149 -6.17 1.98 -0.70
CA TRP A 149 -7.50 1.53 -0.27
C TRP A 149 -8.56 2.59 -0.54
N PHE A 150 -8.35 3.82 -0.04
CA PHE A 150 -9.33 4.90 -0.16
C PHE A 150 -9.77 5.13 -1.60
N GLN A 151 -8.83 5.03 -2.56
CA GLN A 151 -9.10 5.26 -3.98
C GLN A 151 -9.54 4.04 -4.78
N SER A 152 -9.29 2.82 -4.31
CA SER A 152 -9.44 1.60 -5.13
C SER A 152 -10.33 0.53 -4.49
N HIS A 153 -10.87 0.76 -3.29
CA HIS A 153 -11.60 -0.25 -2.53
C HIS A 153 -12.77 -0.87 -3.30
N GLU A 154 -13.48 -0.11 -4.13
CA GLU A 154 -14.60 -0.63 -4.92
C GLU A 154 -14.14 -1.76 -5.85
N HIS A 155 -13.02 -1.56 -6.55
CA HIS A 155 -12.43 -2.60 -7.40
C HIS A 155 -11.90 -3.76 -6.59
N LEU A 156 -11.18 -3.47 -5.48
CA LEU A 156 -10.61 -4.51 -4.62
C LEU A 156 -11.72 -5.44 -4.07
N ILE A 157 -12.85 -4.86 -3.66
CA ILE A 157 -14.02 -5.57 -3.15
C ILE A 157 -14.73 -6.35 -4.27
N GLN A 158 -14.99 -5.69 -5.40
CA GLN A 158 -15.72 -6.30 -6.52
C GLN A 158 -15.00 -7.54 -7.05
N GLU A 159 -13.67 -7.46 -7.18
CA GLU A 159 -12.85 -8.52 -7.77
C GLU A 159 -12.31 -9.52 -6.75
N GLY A 160 -12.62 -9.36 -5.46
CA GLY A 160 -12.30 -10.39 -4.46
C GLY A 160 -10.87 -10.34 -3.91
N TYR A 161 -10.19 -9.18 -3.96
CA TYR A 161 -8.86 -9.01 -3.37
C TYR A 161 -8.92 -9.01 -1.84
N ALA A 162 -7.86 -9.49 -1.21
CA ALA A 162 -7.57 -9.13 0.17
C ALA A 162 -6.63 -7.91 0.16
N TRP A 163 -6.85 -6.95 1.05
CA TRP A 163 -6.01 -5.79 1.24
C TRP A 163 -5.42 -5.81 2.66
N VAL A 164 -4.16 -5.42 2.77
CA VAL A 164 -3.39 -5.43 4.02
C VAL A 164 -2.64 -4.10 4.13
N GLY A 165 -3.11 -3.23 5.01
CA GLY A 165 -2.42 -2.00 5.37
C GLY A 165 -1.33 -2.26 6.42
N VAL A 166 -0.12 -1.77 6.17
CA VAL A 166 1.06 -2.05 7.00
C VAL A 166 1.61 -0.77 7.61
N SER A 167 1.54 -0.66 8.94
CA SER A 167 2.18 0.39 9.74
C SER A 167 3.68 0.09 9.89
N ALA A 168 4.46 0.31 8.82
CA ALA A 168 5.88 -0.05 8.81
C ALA A 168 6.82 0.99 9.45
N GLN A 169 6.35 2.21 9.66
CA GLN A 169 7.20 3.36 9.99
C GLN A 169 6.99 3.91 11.40
N ARG A 170 8.10 4.31 12.03
CA ARG A 170 8.12 5.05 13.29
C ARG A 170 7.29 6.33 13.18
N ALA A 171 7.37 7.03 12.06
CA ALA A 171 6.63 8.29 11.86
C ALA A 171 5.10 8.12 11.99
N GLY A 172 4.53 7.01 11.52
CA GLY A 172 3.08 6.75 11.66
C GLY A 172 2.67 6.31 13.08
N LEU A 173 3.58 5.66 13.82
CA LEU A 173 3.32 5.14 15.15
C LEU A 173 3.58 6.15 16.28
N HIS A 174 4.74 6.81 16.25
CA HIS A 174 5.33 7.52 17.40
C HIS A 174 5.24 9.06 17.34
N SER A 175 4.70 9.64 16.26
CA SER A 175 4.57 11.10 16.18
C SER A 175 3.47 11.62 17.14
N ALA A 176 3.38 12.95 17.25
CA ALA A 176 2.30 13.61 18.01
C ALA A 176 0.89 13.38 17.42
N THR A 177 0.78 12.95 16.16
CA THR A 177 -0.47 12.62 15.47
C THR A 177 -0.58 11.14 15.14
N GLY A 178 0.41 10.34 15.52
CA GLY A 178 0.51 8.92 15.21
C GLY A 178 -0.39 8.04 16.08
N LEU A 179 -0.37 6.74 15.81
CA LEU A 179 -1.24 5.76 16.46
C LEU A 179 -1.19 5.83 18.00
N LYS A 180 0.00 5.97 18.60
CA LYS A 180 0.13 6.03 20.07
C LYS A 180 -0.58 7.24 20.66
N ALA A 181 -0.59 8.37 19.96
CA ALA A 181 -1.30 9.57 20.38
C ALA A 181 -2.82 9.41 20.16
N TRP A 182 -3.24 8.76 19.08
CA TRP A 182 -4.66 8.57 18.76
C TRP A 182 -5.38 7.62 19.74
N SER A 183 -4.78 6.45 20.03
CA SER A 183 -5.33 5.50 21.01
C SER A 183 -4.22 4.90 21.86
N PRO A 184 -3.85 5.56 22.98
CA PRO A 184 -2.84 5.06 23.90
C PRO A 184 -3.17 3.67 24.46
N ALA A 185 -4.46 3.38 24.68
CA ALA A 185 -4.91 2.10 25.19
C ALA A 185 -4.66 0.94 24.20
N ARG A 186 -4.86 1.18 22.89
CA ARG A 186 -4.65 0.16 21.85
C ARG A 186 -3.20 0.03 21.43
N TYR A 187 -2.49 1.15 21.31
CA TYR A 187 -1.19 1.21 20.63
C TYR A 187 -0.02 1.59 21.54
N GLY A 188 -0.27 1.94 22.81
CA GLY A 188 0.76 2.44 23.72
C GLY A 188 1.95 1.50 23.92
N ALA A 189 1.72 0.19 23.86
CA ALA A 189 2.75 -0.84 23.99
C ALA A 189 3.55 -1.10 22.70
N LEU A 190 3.07 -0.61 21.54
CA LEU A 190 3.76 -0.80 20.26
C LEU A 190 5.04 0.05 20.19
N ASP A 191 6.04 -0.48 19.48
CA ASP A 191 7.34 0.17 19.32
C ASP A 191 8.06 -0.17 18.01
N LEU A 192 8.35 0.87 17.21
CA LEU A 192 9.23 0.84 16.04
C LEU A 192 10.57 1.58 16.27
N THR A 193 11.04 1.70 17.52
CA THR A 193 12.31 2.39 17.86
C THR A 193 13.36 1.52 18.52
N ALA A 194 13.07 0.23 18.72
CA ALA A 194 13.92 -0.69 19.48
C ALA A 194 14.31 -0.10 20.85
N GLY A 195 13.30 0.28 21.63
CA GLY A 195 13.49 0.88 22.95
C GLY A 195 14.13 2.28 22.91
N GLY A 196 13.86 3.06 21.86
CA GLY A 196 14.37 4.42 21.68
C GLY A 196 15.78 4.54 21.11
N THR A 197 16.40 3.43 20.71
CA THR A 197 17.77 3.42 20.17
C THR A 197 17.83 3.74 18.68
N ILE A 198 16.73 3.54 17.94
CA ILE A 198 16.59 3.84 16.52
C ILE A 198 15.52 4.91 16.36
N LEU A 199 15.93 6.10 15.93
CA LEU A 199 15.07 7.28 15.82
C LEU A 199 14.74 7.66 14.38
N ASP A 200 15.18 6.84 13.43
CA ASP A 200 14.84 6.92 12.01
C ASP A 200 13.88 5.78 11.61
N ASP A 201 13.51 5.72 10.33
CA ASP A 201 12.61 4.71 9.78
C ASP A 201 13.37 3.55 9.08
N THR A 202 14.63 3.30 9.41
CA THR A 202 15.44 2.27 8.71
C THR A 202 15.03 0.84 9.02
N LEU A 203 14.27 0.60 10.11
CA LEU A 203 13.66 -0.70 10.41
C LEU A 203 12.52 -1.06 9.47
N SER A 204 11.90 -0.05 8.84
CA SER A 204 10.65 -0.22 8.10
C SER A 204 10.73 -1.22 6.94
N TYR A 205 11.91 -1.37 6.31
CA TYR A 205 12.10 -2.33 5.22
C TYR A 205 11.91 -3.78 5.69
N ASP A 206 12.52 -4.18 6.81
CA ASP A 206 12.37 -5.55 7.30
C ASP A 206 11.01 -5.75 7.96
N VAL A 207 10.51 -4.75 8.69
CA VAL A 207 9.16 -4.78 9.27
C VAL A 207 8.10 -5.00 8.18
N PHE A 208 8.19 -4.29 7.06
CA PHE A 208 7.29 -4.50 5.91
C PHE A 208 7.45 -5.91 5.32
N SER A 209 8.69 -6.40 5.18
CA SER A 209 8.94 -7.78 4.70
C SER A 209 8.28 -8.82 5.60
N GLN A 210 8.43 -8.68 6.92
CA GLN A 210 7.86 -9.59 7.91
C GLN A 210 6.32 -9.50 7.93
N ALA A 211 5.73 -8.31 7.79
CA ALA A 211 4.28 -8.15 7.64
C ALA A 211 3.73 -8.86 6.39
N VAL A 212 4.42 -8.74 5.25
CA VAL A 212 4.08 -9.48 4.03
C VAL A 212 4.26 -10.99 4.24
N LYS A 213 5.33 -11.41 4.92
CA LYS A 213 5.55 -12.83 5.23
C LYS A 213 4.42 -13.39 6.10
N ALA A 214 3.95 -12.63 7.10
CA ALA A 214 2.88 -13.01 8.01
C ALA A 214 1.56 -13.34 7.30
N VAL A 215 1.25 -12.65 6.19
CA VAL A 215 0.04 -12.92 5.40
C VAL A 215 0.25 -14.00 4.33
N ARG A 216 1.48 -14.17 3.85
CA ARG A 216 1.81 -15.16 2.82
C ARG A 216 1.98 -16.56 3.39
N ARG A 217 2.66 -16.65 4.54
CA ARG A 217 3.04 -17.90 5.23
C ARG A 217 2.97 -17.67 6.74
N PRO A 218 1.77 -17.58 7.31
CA PRO A 218 1.61 -17.31 8.74
C PRO A 218 2.26 -18.40 9.59
N ALA A 219 2.97 -17.98 10.62
CA ALA A 219 3.44 -18.83 11.70
C ALA A 219 2.55 -18.59 12.92
N GLY A 220 1.53 -19.43 13.12
CA GLY A 220 0.54 -19.27 14.19
C GLY A 220 -0.75 -18.65 13.70
N VAL A 221 -1.10 -17.45 14.19
CA VAL A 221 -2.32 -16.73 13.78
C VAL A 221 -2.23 -16.38 12.30
N ASP A 222 -3.23 -16.79 11.53
CA ASP A 222 -3.37 -16.44 10.10
C ASP A 222 -4.20 -15.16 9.95
N PRO A 223 -3.62 -14.03 9.50
CA PRO A 223 -4.36 -12.79 9.31
C PRO A 223 -5.47 -12.89 8.24
N LEU A 224 -5.33 -13.80 7.26
CA LEU A 224 -6.32 -14.07 6.23
C LEU A 224 -7.41 -15.04 6.71
N GLY A 225 -7.28 -15.60 7.91
CA GLY A 225 -8.29 -16.45 8.54
C GLY A 225 -8.52 -17.77 7.80
N THR A 226 -9.67 -17.92 7.15
CA THR A 226 -10.04 -19.15 6.43
C THR A 226 -9.79 -19.08 4.93
N LEU A 227 -9.23 -17.97 4.43
CA LEU A 227 -8.87 -17.87 3.03
C LEU A 227 -7.68 -18.80 2.70
N PRO A 228 -7.62 -19.37 1.49
CA PRO A 228 -6.45 -20.12 1.07
C PRO A 228 -5.22 -19.20 0.98
N PRO A 229 -4.00 -19.77 1.04
CA PRO A 229 -2.78 -18.99 0.83
C PRO A 229 -2.83 -18.19 -0.48
N PRO A 230 -2.37 -16.92 -0.48
CA PRO A 230 -2.40 -16.10 -1.67
C PRO A 230 -1.50 -16.69 -2.75
N SER A 231 -1.98 -16.66 -3.99
CA SER A 231 -1.18 -16.93 -5.18
C SER A 231 -0.21 -15.78 -5.46
N TYR A 232 -0.63 -14.55 -5.15
CA TYR A 232 0.17 -13.35 -5.35
C TYR A 232 0.06 -12.39 -4.17
N VAL A 233 1.18 -11.77 -3.80
CA VAL A 233 1.20 -10.58 -2.94
C VAL A 233 1.82 -9.43 -3.72
N ILE A 234 1.03 -8.39 -3.93
CA ILE A 234 1.43 -7.18 -4.65
C ILE A 234 1.62 -6.07 -3.62
N ALA A 235 2.83 -5.52 -3.50
CA ALA A 235 3.04 -4.35 -2.65
C ALA A 235 2.62 -3.08 -3.37
N THR A 236 2.01 -2.15 -2.63
CA THR A 236 1.74 -0.80 -3.12
C THR A 236 2.14 0.23 -2.08
N GLY A 237 2.34 1.46 -2.54
CA GLY A 237 2.60 2.61 -1.69
C GLY A 237 2.42 3.88 -2.50
N HIS A 238 1.92 4.91 -1.84
CA HIS A 238 1.68 6.22 -2.41
C HIS A 238 2.68 7.28 -1.92
N SER A 239 3.14 8.18 -2.79
CA SER A 239 3.99 9.34 -2.46
C SER A 239 5.28 8.95 -1.71
N GLN A 240 5.48 9.38 -0.46
CA GLN A 240 6.67 9.04 0.33
C GLN A 240 6.84 7.52 0.50
N SER A 241 5.75 6.80 0.76
CA SER A 241 5.81 5.33 0.85
C SER A 241 6.13 4.67 -0.51
N ALA A 242 5.74 5.28 -1.63
CA ALA A 242 6.19 4.85 -2.97
C ALA A 242 7.70 5.01 -3.13
N GLY A 243 8.28 6.11 -2.63
CA GLY A 243 9.74 6.31 -2.62
C GLY A 243 10.47 5.26 -1.78
N ARG A 244 9.93 4.91 -0.61
CA ARG A 244 10.45 3.78 0.20
C ARG A 244 10.31 2.46 -0.52
N LEU A 245 9.17 2.21 -1.15
CA LEU A 245 8.91 0.97 -1.87
C LEU A 245 9.79 0.84 -3.12
N ALA A 246 10.19 1.95 -3.75
CA ALA A 246 11.22 1.93 -4.79
C ALA A 246 12.60 1.52 -4.24
N ASN A 247 13.01 2.04 -3.09
CA ASN A 247 14.24 1.60 -2.41
C ASN A 247 14.16 0.13 -1.97
N TYR A 248 12.99 -0.30 -1.50
CA TYR A 248 12.72 -1.69 -1.17
C TYR A 248 12.88 -2.58 -2.40
N TYR A 249 12.23 -2.23 -3.51
CA TYR A 249 12.30 -2.99 -4.76
C TYR A 249 13.75 -3.10 -5.26
N ASN A 250 14.52 -2.02 -5.21
CA ASN A 250 15.92 -2.03 -5.66
C ASN A 250 16.82 -2.86 -4.74
N GLY A 251 16.74 -2.60 -3.43
CA GLY A 251 17.74 -3.03 -2.47
C GLY A 251 17.36 -4.25 -1.65
N ILE A 252 16.08 -4.40 -1.32
CA ILE A 252 15.57 -5.36 -0.32
C ILE A 252 14.90 -6.56 -0.99
N GLN A 253 14.10 -6.34 -2.03
CA GLN A 253 13.44 -7.43 -2.77
C GLN A 253 14.41 -8.53 -3.26
N PRO A 254 15.65 -8.23 -3.72
CA PRO A 254 16.62 -9.27 -4.06
C PRO A 254 17.06 -10.14 -2.87
N LEU A 255 16.94 -9.63 -1.65
CA LEU A 255 17.29 -10.31 -0.40
C LEU A 255 16.08 -11.05 0.19
N SER A 256 14.91 -10.41 0.19
CA SER A 256 13.70 -10.93 0.81
C SER A 256 12.95 -11.92 -0.09
N ASN A 257 12.88 -11.63 -1.40
CA ASN A 257 12.08 -12.35 -2.40
C ASN A 257 10.68 -12.72 -1.88
N VAL A 258 9.97 -11.74 -1.31
CA VAL A 258 8.68 -11.96 -0.62
C VAL A 258 7.48 -11.40 -1.39
N LEU A 259 7.72 -10.56 -2.40
CA LEU A 259 6.69 -9.93 -3.24
C LEU A 259 6.63 -10.54 -4.64
N ASP A 260 5.41 -10.61 -5.19
CA ASP A 260 5.17 -11.03 -6.57
C ASP A 260 5.15 -9.88 -7.55
N ALA A 261 4.75 -8.68 -7.12
CA ALA A 261 4.81 -7.47 -7.90
C ALA A 261 4.86 -6.23 -6.99
N VAL A 262 5.24 -5.09 -7.56
CA VAL A 262 5.28 -3.79 -6.89
C VAL A 262 4.53 -2.74 -7.70
N VAL A 263 3.71 -1.96 -7.01
CA VAL A 263 3.02 -0.77 -7.52
C VAL A 263 3.62 0.45 -6.85
N LEU A 264 4.07 1.41 -7.64
CA LEU A 264 4.51 2.71 -7.14
C LEU A 264 3.50 3.76 -7.58
N HIS A 265 2.82 4.40 -6.63
CA HIS A 265 1.74 5.34 -6.93
C HIS A 265 2.11 6.77 -6.49
N GLY A 266 1.97 7.76 -7.39
CA GLY A 266 2.19 9.17 -7.07
C GLY A 266 3.58 9.46 -6.50
N GLY A 267 4.61 8.72 -6.95
CA GLY A 267 5.94 8.71 -6.35
C GLY A 267 6.87 7.64 -6.93
N GLY A 268 7.90 7.24 -6.17
CA GLY A 268 8.87 6.23 -6.56
C GLY A 268 10.31 6.73 -6.58
N GLY A 269 11.12 6.20 -7.51
CA GLY A 269 12.54 6.52 -7.63
C GLY A 269 13.16 5.90 -8.88
N VAL A 270 14.48 6.00 -9.06
CA VAL A 270 15.16 5.27 -10.16
C VAL A 270 15.09 3.78 -9.85
N LEU A 271 14.69 2.96 -10.82
CA LEU A 271 14.54 1.51 -10.63
C LEU A 271 15.62 0.76 -11.39
N ARG A 272 16.08 -0.34 -10.78
CA ARG A 272 16.86 -1.36 -11.49
C ARG A 272 15.96 -2.14 -12.46
N THR A 273 16.53 -2.63 -13.55
CA THR A 273 15.80 -3.32 -14.64
C THR A 273 16.14 -4.81 -14.76
N ASP A 274 17.01 -5.33 -13.90
CA ASP A 274 17.50 -6.70 -13.93
C ASP A 274 16.71 -7.68 -13.03
N LEU A 275 15.73 -7.17 -12.26
CA LEU A 275 14.86 -8.04 -11.46
C LEU A 275 13.73 -8.62 -12.31
N SER A 276 13.40 -9.89 -12.03
CA SER A 276 12.26 -10.57 -12.67
C SER A 276 10.92 -10.30 -12.01
N THR A 277 10.91 -9.64 -10.84
CA THR A 277 9.68 -9.19 -10.16
C THR A 277 9.09 -8.03 -10.94
N PRO A 278 7.85 -8.11 -11.44
CA PRO A 278 7.20 -6.98 -12.10
C PRO A 278 7.09 -5.76 -11.18
N VAL A 279 7.37 -4.59 -11.74
CA VAL A 279 7.10 -3.30 -11.11
C VAL A 279 6.33 -2.44 -12.09
N PHE A 280 5.27 -1.80 -11.64
CA PHE A 280 4.56 -0.78 -12.41
C PHE A 280 4.43 0.49 -11.61
N ARG A 281 4.38 1.62 -12.32
CA ARG A 281 4.28 2.95 -11.73
C ARG A 281 3.07 3.68 -12.28
N ILE A 282 2.27 4.27 -11.40
CA ILE A 282 1.17 5.15 -11.73
C ILE A 282 1.53 6.55 -11.22
N ASN A 283 1.71 7.48 -12.14
CA ASN A 283 1.97 8.88 -11.82
C ASN A 283 1.03 9.77 -12.64
N SER A 284 0.57 10.85 -12.02
CA SER A 284 -0.12 11.92 -12.71
C SER A 284 0.86 12.81 -13.50
N GLU A 285 0.34 13.59 -14.44
CA GLU A 285 1.12 14.65 -15.10
C GLU A 285 1.78 15.59 -14.08
N GLY A 286 1.06 15.91 -13.01
CA GLY A 286 1.55 16.73 -11.90
C GLY A 286 2.76 16.10 -11.21
N ASP A 287 2.77 14.81 -10.95
CA ASP A 287 3.90 14.12 -10.29
C ASP A 287 5.17 14.17 -11.15
N VAL A 288 5.00 14.05 -12.48
CA VAL A 288 6.11 14.12 -13.43
C VAL A 288 6.62 15.56 -13.58
N ALA A 289 5.71 16.54 -13.61
CA ALA A 289 6.05 17.95 -13.78
C ALA A 289 6.71 18.57 -12.53
N THR A 290 6.21 18.24 -11.34
CA THR A 290 6.61 18.87 -10.06
C THR A 290 7.90 18.32 -9.47
N GLY A 291 8.49 17.27 -10.04
CA GLY A 291 9.78 16.75 -9.60
C GLY A 291 9.71 15.83 -8.37
N ILE A 292 8.53 15.29 -8.06
CA ILE A 292 8.39 14.18 -7.09
C ILE A 292 9.28 12.99 -7.51
N LEU A 293 9.53 12.84 -8.82
CA LEU A 293 10.60 12.00 -9.34
C LEU A 293 11.82 12.84 -9.78
N PRO A 294 13.05 12.42 -9.40
CA PRO A 294 14.25 12.98 -10.02
C PRO A 294 14.24 12.71 -11.53
N ALA A 295 14.90 13.54 -12.34
CA ALA A 295 14.89 13.41 -13.80
C ALA A 295 15.30 12.00 -14.28
N ALA A 296 16.28 11.38 -13.61
CA ALA A 296 16.73 10.02 -13.89
C ALA A 296 15.68 8.93 -13.62
N ALA A 297 14.64 9.23 -12.84
CA ALA A 297 13.56 8.30 -12.53
C ALA A 297 12.36 8.46 -13.48
N ARG A 298 12.36 9.44 -14.40
CA ARG A 298 11.27 9.67 -15.35
C ARG A 298 11.35 8.81 -16.61
N ALA A 299 12.50 8.16 -16.82
CA ALA A 299 12.76 7.26 -17.94
C ALA A 299 12.40 5.81 -17.61
#